data_AF-A0A5B9Q6S0-F1
#
_entry.id   AF-A0A5B9Q6S0-F1
#
_cell.length_a   1.000
_cell.length_b   1.000
_cell.length_c   1.000
_cell.angle_alpha   90.00
_cell.angle_beta   90.00
_cell.angle_gamma   90.00
#
_symmetry.space_group_name_H-M   'P 1'
#
loop_
_entity.id
_entity.type
_entity.pdbx_description
1 polymer ?
#
loop_
_entity_poly.entity_id
_entity_poly.type
_entity_poly.pdbx_seq_one_letter_code
_entity_poly.pdbx_strand_id
1 'polypeptide(L)'
;MFPSWRIKIRAAQVAIDEGRCEEASALLSRESLRDFLPAKRLSKEVATRMVDRAAGKIAAGDSVAGWHDIRQVERMGGSEQLIDQFRQEQARQGIANTRQMLECGETAMAERQIAKLEQHRLGGDERRLWKIIVRLINDAKSLAYSGEFSQAIQGLTRVERLLPEGNESLATQLASRQAELARDAQQCPTMVNALHDAIQQENWTEVLTRAEAVLELAPEHPPALTARRRAWEAVGLKATTRNIRPQFRQNGRKAGSPLTTSTQAWRSCATVDTMTTKPEAGKRIIAWIDEIGGFLICLNDEIVIGQPTAEGGVDIPVRADLSRRHATIRRERENYVLTPIHTTKVDGHVLTGPIVLRNQALIELGDSLQLRFTKPHSLSATAVLEVESKHKTEPAVDAIVLMSESCVLGAGSHSHIRCPNWENDLVLYRRGDDLQFRTKELVETKDHPGTTNGIITANCRISGENYALSFEEI
;
A
#
# COMPACT_ATOMS: atom_id res chain seq x y z
N MET A 1 46.66 36.83 0.00
CA MET A 1 45.38 36.29 -0.49
C MET A 1 45.45 34.78 -0.39
N PHE A 2 44.62 34.13 0.42
CA PHE A 2 44.69 32.66 0.57
C PHE A 2 44.28 31.99 -0.75
N PRO A 3 44.95 30.90 -1.17
CA PRO A 3 44.54 30.15 -2.35
C PRO A 3 43.08 29.69 -2.21
N SER A 4 42.26 30.00 -3.23
CA SER A 4 40.80 29.71 -3.26
C SER A 4 40.47 28.26 -2.88
N TRP A 5 41.35 27.30 -3.19
CA TRP A 5 41.18 25.89 -2.85
C TRP A 5 41.23 25.59 -1.34
N ARG A 6 42.05 26.31 -0.55
CA ARG A 6 42.15 26.08 0.91
C ARG A 6 40.90 26.52 1.66
N ILE A 7 40.25 27.59 1.21
CA ILE A 7 38.99 28.07 1.78
C ILE A 7 37.89 27.03 1.56
N LYS A 8 37.82 26.46 0.36
CA LYS A 8 36.85 25.41 0.02
C LYS A 8 37.08 24.12 0.80
N ILE A 9 38.33 23.70 1.00
CA ILE A 9 38.64 22.53 1.84
C ILE A 9 38.25 22.79 3.30
N ARG A 10 38.50 24.00 3.82
CA ARG A 10 38.08 24.34 5.18
C ARG A 10 36.56 24.38 5.34
N ALA A 11 35.84 24.88 4.33
CA ALA A 11 34.38 24.83 4.31
C ALA A 11 33.85 23.39 4.29
N ALA A 12 34.47 22.51 3.50
CA ALA A 12 34.13 21.09 3.50
C ALA A 12 34.41 20.43 4.87
N GLN A 13 35.51 20.78 5.53
CA GLN A 13 35.81 20.29 6.89
C GLN A 13 34.73 20.72 7.90
N VAL A 14 34.34 22.00 7.89
CA VAL A 14 33.28 22.51 8.77
C VAL A 14 31.96 21.77 8.51
N ALA A 15 31.60 21.55 7.24
CA ALA A 15 30.40 20.80 6.90
C ALA A 15 30.44 19.35 7.42
N ILE A 16 31.60 18.70 7.42
CA ILE A 16 31.79 17.36 7.98
C ILE A 16 31.63 17.37 9.50
N ASP A 17 32.24 18.33 10.18
CA ASP A 17 32.18 18.48 11.64
C ASP A 17 30.74 18.75 12.11
N GLU A 18 29.95 19.45 11.29
CA GLU A 18 28.52 19.72 11.52
C GLU A 18 27.58 18.62 11.01
N GLY A 19 28.12 17.50 10.51
CA GLY A 19 27.34 16.33 10.05
C GLY A 19 26.67 16.50 8.68
N ARG A 20 26.92 17.58 7.95
CA ARG A 20 26.39 17.86 6.61
C ARG A 20 27.24 17.21 5.52
N CYS A 21 27.22 15.88 5.48
CA CYS A 21 28.01 15.08 4.54
C CYS A 21 27.68 15.35 3.05
N GLU A 22 26.44 15.72 2.73
CA GLU A 22 26.01 16.07 1.36
C GLU A 22 26.61 17.38 0.87
N GLU A 23 26.69 18.39 1.75
CA GLU A 23 27.33 19.66 1.41
C GLU A 23 28.85 19.45 1.24
N ALA A 24 29.46 18.67 2.13
CA ALA A 24 30.87 18.30 2.04
C ALA A 24 31.19 17.53 0.76
N SER A 25 30.37 16.55 0.38
CA SER A 25 30.54 15.77 -0.85
C SER A 25 30.40 16.64 -2.11
N ALA A 26 29.43 17.56 -2.13
CA ALA A 26 29.24 18.51 -3.23
C ALA A 26 30.42 19.48 -3.39
N LEU A 27 30.98 19.96 -2.27
CA LEU A 27 32.16 20.83 -2.28
C LEU A 27 33.39 20.10 -2.81
N LEU A 28 33.63 18.86 -2.36
CA LEU A 28 34.80 18.05 -2.71
C LEU A 28 34.75 17.44 -4.11
N SER A 29 33.54 17.25 -4.67
CA SER A 29 33.35 16.71 -6.01
C SER A 29 33.75 17.69 -7.13
N ARG A 30 33.98 18.98 -6.81
CA ARG A 30 34.35 20.01 -7.78
C ARG A 30 35.72 19.74 -8.39
N GLU A 31 35.81 19.82 -9.71
CA GLU A 31 37.00 19.52 -10.52
C GLU A 31 38.26 20.26 -10.03
N SER A 32 38.10 21.51 -9.59
CA SER A 32 39.18 22.34 -9.03
C SER A 32 39.86 21.80 -7.75
N LEU A 33 39.30 20.78 -7.09
CA LEU A 33 39.82 20.25 -5.83
C LEU A 33 40.32 18.80 -5.94
N ARG A 34 39.97 18.07 -7.01
CA ARG A 34 40.25 16.63 -7.14
C ARG A 34 41.73 16.27 -7.16
N ASP A 35 42.57 17.19 -7.63
CA ASP A 35 44.03 16.96 -7.74
C ASP A 35 44.78 17.16 -6.41
N PHE A 36 44.17 17.80 -5.43
CA PHE A 36 44.85 18.14 -4.18
C PHE A 36 44.79 16.99 -3.17
N LEU A 37 45.96 16.54 -2.69
CA LEU A 37 46.08 15.49 -1.67
C LEU A 37 45.21 15.72 -0.40
N PRO A 38 45.13 16.95 0.16
CA PRO A 38 44.25 17.20 1.31
C PRO A 38 42.76 16.98 0.99
N ALA A 39 42.32 17.35 -0.21
CA ALA A 39 40.95 17.11 -0.64
C ALA A 39 40.67 15.61 -0.85
N LYS A 40 41.63 14.85 -1.37
CA LYS A 40 41.51 13.39 -1.49
C LYS A 40 41.38 12.70 -0.13
N ARG A 41 42.17 13.12 0.87
CA ARG A 41 42.06 12.59 2.24
C ARG A 41 40.70 12.91 2.86
N LEU A 42 40.24 14.15 2.71
CA LEU A 42 38.94 14.58 3.23
C LEU A 42 37.77 13.87 2.52
N SER A 43 37.88 13.67 1.20
CA SER A 43 36.91 12.91 0.41
C SER A 43 36.79 11.46 0.89
N LYS A 44 37.90 10.83 1.28
CA LYS A 44 37.89 9.48 1.88
C LYS A 44 37.17 9.47 3.23
N GLU A 45 37.39 10.47 4.08
CA GLU A 45 36.70 10.59 5.37
C GLU A 45 35.18 10.78 5.20
N VAL A 46 34.76 11.67 4.29
CA VAL A 46 33.35 11.85 3.93
C VAL A 46 32.74 10.55 3.43
N ALA A 47 33.45 9.86 2.53
CA ALA A 47 33.00 8.59 1.99
C ALA A 47 32.77 7.55 3.10
N THR A 48 33.69 7.42 4.06
CA THR A 48 33.52 6.52 5.21
C THR A 48 32.26 6.88 6.01
N ARG A 49 32.08 8.15 6.40
CA ARG A 49 30.88 8.55 7.17
C ARG A 49 29.58 8.33 6.42
N MET A 50 29.58 8.52 5.10
CA MET A 50 28.40 8.30 4.27
C MET A 50 28.08 6.81 4.11
N VAL A 51 29.08 5.94 4.01
CA VAL A 51 28.90 4.48 4.00
C VAL A 51 28.35 3.99 5.35
N ASP A 52 28.88 4.50 6.47
CA ASP A 52 28.38 4.16 7.81
C ASP A 52 26.92 4.63 7.99
N ARG A 53 26.62 5.86 7.53
CA ARG A 53 25.25 6.39 7.50
C ARG A 53 24.32 5.55 6.63
N ALA A 54 24.79 5.12 5.46
CA ALA A 54 24.04 4.26 4.56
C ALA A 54 23.70 2.91 5.23
N ALA A 55 24.67 2.28 5.89
CA ALA A 55 24.46 1.05 6.64
C ALA A 55 23.38 1.23 7.73
N GLY A 56 23.46 2.32 8.50
CA GLY A 56 22.49 2.66 9.53
C GLY A 56 21.07 2.88 8.98
N LYS A 57 20.94 3.59 7.85
CA LYS A 57 19.65 3.83 7.17
C LYS A 57 19.02 2.54 6.66
N ILE A 58 19.80 1.68 6.00
CA ILE A 58 19.32 0.38 5.52
C ILE A 58 18.87 -0.49 6.69
N ALA A 59 19.65 -0.54 7.78
CA ALA A 59 19.29 -1.28 8.99
C ALA A 59 18.00 -0.76 9.65
N ALA A 60 17.71 0.54 9.52
CA ALA A 60 16.47 1.15 9.99
C ALA A 60 15.27 0.99 9.03
N GLY A 61 15.46 0.32 7.89
CA GLY A 61 14.41 0.10 6.89
C GLY A 61 14.25 1.23 5.85
N ASP A 62 15.20 2.18 5.78
CA ASP A 62 15.24 3.19 4.73
C ASP A 62 16.31 2.80 3.68
N SER A 63 15.99 1.82 2.84
CA SER A 63 16.95 1.33 1.86
C SER A 63 17.22 2.36 0.75
N VAL A 64 16.23 3.18 0.39
CA VAL A 64 16.36 4.19 -0.67
C VAL A 64 17.37 5.26 -0.28
N ALA A 65 17.23 5.85 0.91
CA ALA A 65 18.16 6.86 1.37
C ALA A 65 19.56 6.28 1.63
N GLY A 66 19.63 5.02 2.05
CA GLY A 66 20.90 4.30 2.18
C GLY A 66 21.63 4.14 0.84
N TRP A 67 20.96 3.64 -0.20
CA TRP A 67 21.56 3.50 -1.53
C TRP A 67 21.83 4.83 -2.22
N HIS A 68 21.05 5.87 -1.92
CA HIS A 68 21.36 7.22 -2.37
C HIS A 68 22.71 7.71 -1.85
N ASP A 69 23.01 7.49 -0.58
CA ASP A 69 24.31 7.84 0.01
C ASP A 69 25.46 7.11 -0.70
N ILE A 70 25.30 5.82 -1.00
CA ILE A 70 26.31 5.04 -1.76
C ILE A 70 26.53 5.61 -3.17
N ARG A 71 25.45 5.95 -3.89
CA ARG A 71 25.56 6.58 -5.22
C ARG A 71 26.28 7.93 -5.17
N GLN A 72 26.14 8.69 -4.08
CA GLN A 72 26.90 9.92 -3.91
C GLN A 72 28.39 9.64 -3.69
N VAL A 73 28.75 8.63 -2.88
CA VAL A 73 30.15 8.22 -2.68
C VAL A 73 30.79 7.74 -3.98
N GLU A 74 30.05 7.01 -4.83
CA GLU A 74 30.51 6.59 -6.16
C GLU A 74 30.86 7.78 -7.06
N ARG A 75 30.04 8.85 -7.06
CA ARG A 75 30.30 10.06 -7.85
C ARG A 75 31.53 10.84 -7.38
N MET A 76 31.87 10.77 -6.09
CA MET A 76 33.06 11.41 -5.54
C MET A 76 34.34 10.76 -6.08
N GLY A 77 34.30 9.43 -6.32
CA GLY A 77 35.43 8.64 -6.80
C GLY A 77 36.52 8.42 -5.74
N GLY A 78 37.42 7.46 -5.99
CA GLY A 78 38.60 7.21 -5.14
C GLY A 78 38.37 6.37 -3.87
N SER A 79 37.16 5.83 -3.69
CA SER A 79 36.76 4.99 -2.54
C SER A 79 36.17 3.64 -2.97
N GLU A 80 36.61 3.10 -4.11
CA GLU A 80 36.09 1.84 -4.70
C GLU A 80 36.13 0.68 -3.71
N GLN A 81 37.25 0.50 -3.00
CA GLN A 81 37.40 -0.57 -1.99
C GLN A 81 36.36 -0.48 -0.86
N LEU A 82 35.99 0.72 -0.42
CA LEU A 82 34.99 0.92 0.64
C LEU A 82 33.59 0.55 0.14
N ILE A 83 33.26 0.94 -1.10
CA ILE A 83 31.98 0.61 -1.73
C ILE A 83 31.88 -0.89 -1.97
N ASP A 84 32.95 -1.53 -2.44
CA ASP A 84 32.99 -2.97 -2.68
C ASP A 84 32.83 -3.76 -1.38
N GLN A 85 33.52 -3.36 -0.30
CA GLN A 85 33.34 -3.96 1.03
C GLN A 85 31.90 -3.82 1.52
N PHE A 86 31.31 -2.63 1.38
CA PHE A 86 29.90 -2.41 1.74
C PHE A 86 28.95 -3.31 0.94
N ARG A 87 29.13 -3.39 -0.38
CA ARG A 87 28.31 -4.23 -1.26
C ARG A 87 28.46 -5.72 -0.92
N GLN A 88 29.67 -6.18 -0.60
CA GLN A 88 29.93 -7.55 -0.17
C GLN A 88 29.23 -7.86 1.15
N GLU A 89 29.29 -6.95 2.13
CA GLU A 89 28.62 -7.12 3.41
C GLU A 89 27.09 -7.14 3.24
N GLN A 90 26.53 -6.23 2.45
CA GLN A 90 25.09 -6.22 2.15
C GLN A 90 24.63 -7.47 1.40
N ALA A 91 25.45 -7.98 0.48
CA ALA A 91 25.18 -9.25 -0.20
C ALA A 91 25.17 -10.42 0.79
N ARG A 92 26.18 -10.51 1.65
CA ARG A 92 26.30 -11.56 2.67
C ARG A 92 25.12 -11.55 3.64
N GLN A 93 24.77 -10.38 4.17
CA GLN A 93 23.62 -10.21 5.06
C GLN A 93 22.32 -10.58 4.36
N GLY A 94 22.13 -10.13 3.12
CA GLY A 94 20.91 -10.44 2.38
C GLY A 94 20.74 -11.93 2.11
N ILE A 95 21.81 -12.65 1.78
CA ILE A 95 21.78 -14.11 1.59
C ILE A 95 21.51 -14.84 2.91
N ALA A 96 22.14 -14.40 4.01
CA ALA A 96 21.86 -14.95 5.34
C ALA A 96 20.38 -14.76 5.74
N ASN A 97 19.80 -13.58 5.46
CA ASN A 97 18.39 -13.31 5.69
C ASN A 97 17.48 -14.20 4.83
N THR A 98 17.81 -14.38 3.54
CA THR A 98 17.07 -15.32 2.67
C THR A 98 17.06 -16.72 3.25
N ARG A 99 18.22 -17.22 3.71
CA ARG A 99 18.32 -18.53 4.36
C ARG A 99 17.43 -18.60 5.60
N GLN A 100 17.51 -17.62 6.49
CA GLN A 100 16.68 -17.58 7.71
C GLN A 100 15.18 -17.57 7.39
N MET A 101 14.74 -16.79 6.39
CA MET A 101 13.34 -16.79 5.94
C MET A 101 12.89 -18.16 5.43
N LEU A 102 13.74 -18.87 4.68
CA LEU A 102 13.47 -20.24 4.26
C LEU A 102 13.40 -21.20 5.46
N GLU A 103 14.27 -21.01 6.46
CA GLU A 103 14.25 -21.76 7.72
C GLU A 103 12.98 -21.46 8.56
N CYS A 104 12.30 -20.35 8.33
CA CYS A 104 11.00 -20.06 8.97
C CYS A 104 9.81 -20.51 8.12
N GLY A 105 10.05 -21.07 6.92
CA GLY A 105 8.99 -21.43 5.97
C GLY A 105 8.36 -20.22 5.25
N GLU A 106 8.96 -19.02 5.38
CA GLU A 106 8.51 -17.77 4.78
C GLU A 106 9.00 -17.63 3.33
N THR A 107 8.59 -18.57 2.48
CA THR A 107 9.12 -18.73 1.12
C THR A 107 8.86 -17.49 0.22
N ALA A 108 7.75 -16.79 0.44
CA ALA A 108 7.42 -15.55 -0.26
C ALA A 108 8.38 -14.40 0.13
N MET A 109 8.74 -14.29 1.41
CA MET A 109 9.68 -13.27 1.89
C MET A 109 11.09 -13.55 1.40
N ALA A 110 11.50 -14.82 1.36
CA ALA A 110 12.77 -15.23 0.79
C ALA A 110 12.90 -14.84 -0.70
N GLU A 111 11.82 -15.01 -1.49
CA GLU A 111 11.79 -14.59 -2.90
C GLU A 111 11.92 -13.08 -3.07
N ARG A 112 11.18 -12.32 -2.25
CA ARG A 112 11.25 -10.85 -2.21
C ARG A 112 12.66 -10.36 -1.87
N GLN A 113 13.31 -11.00 -0.89
CA GLN A 113 14.67 -10.65 -0.48
C GLN A 113 15.71 -10.92 -1.59
N ILE A 114 15.58 -12.04 -2.32
CA ILE A 114 16.45 -12.34 -3.47
C ILE A 114 16.21 -11.35 -4.62
N ALA A 115 14.96 -10.95 -4.88
CA ALA A 115 14.64 -9.91 -5.86
C ALA A 115 15.28 -8.56 -5.49
N LYS A 116 15.27 -8.20 -4.19
CA LYS A 116 15.97 -7.00 -3.70
C LYS A 116 17.48 -7.05 -3.97
N LEU A 117 18.13 -8.19 -3.70
CA LEU A 117 19.54 -8.37 -4.03
C LEU A 117 19.82 -8.27 -5.53
N GLU A 118 18.89 -8.75 -6.38
CA GLU A 118 18.99 -8.63 -7.84
C GLU A 118 18.91 -7.18 -8.32
N GLN A 119 17.95 -6.41 -7.78
CA GLN A 119 17.74 -5.00 -8.12
C GLN A 119 19.01 -4.18 -7.88
N HIS A 120 19.68 -4.41 -6.74
CA HIS A 120 20.94 -3.74 -6.40
C HIS A 120 22.20 -4.44 -6.96
N ARG A 121 22.03 -5.48 -7.79
CA ARG A 121 23.12 -6.26 -8.43
C ARG A 121 24.12 -6.84 -7.43
N LEU A 122 23.64 -7.29 -6.28
CA LEU A 122 24.44 -7.85 -5.18
C LEU A 122 24.56 -9.38 -5.29
N GLY A 123 25.59 -9.94 -4.66
CA GLY A 123 25.73 -11.39 -4.41
C GLY A 123 26.07 -12.28 -5.62
N GLY A 124 26.21 -11.73 -6.83
CA GLY A 124 26.80 -12.44 -7.97
C GLY A 124 26.21 -13.84 -8.21
N ASP A 125 27.07 -14.86 -8.26
CA ASP A 125 26.70 -16.26 -8.49
C ASP A 125 26.02 -16.90 -7.28
N GLU A 126 26.39 -16.51 -6.06
CA GLU A 126 25.76 -17.03 -4.83
C GLU A 126 24.27 -16.64 -4.78
N ARG A 127 23.95 -15.38 -5.09
CA ARG A 127 22.55 -14.94 -5.26
C ARG A 127 21.82 -15.76 -6.33
N ARG A 128 22.45 -16.09 -7.45
CA ARG A 128 21.82 -16.88 -8.52
C ARG A 128 21.49 -18.30 -8.05
N LEU A 129 22.40 -18.92 -7.29
CA LEU A 129 22.15 -20.23 -6.68
C LEU A 129 20.96 -20.18 -5.72
N TRP A 130 20.95 -19.21 -4.80
CA TRP A 130 19.83 -19.04 -3.86
C TRP A 130 18.52 -18.68 -4.56
N LYS A 131 18.54 -17.93 -5.66
CA LYS A 131 17.36 -17.69 -6.49
C LYS A 131 16.77 -18.99 -7.05
N ILE A 132 17.62 -19.91 -7.50
CA ILE A 132 17.18 -21.23 -7.98
C ILE A 132 16.58 -22.04 -6.83
N ILE A 133 17.23 -22.05 -5.66
CA ILE A 133 16.75 -22.75 -4.46
C ILE A 133 15.37 -22.24 -4.03
N VAL A 134 15.22 -20.92 -3.86
CA VAL A 134 13.95 -20.30 -3.46
C VAL A 134 12.84 -20.62 -4.45
N ARG A 135 13.13 -20.52 -5.76
CA ARG A 135 12.17 -20.86 -6.80
C ARG A 135 11.71 -22.31 -6.71
N LEU A 136 12.63 -23.26 -6.57
CA LEU A 136 12.28 -24.69 -6.45
C LEU A 136 11.43 -24.98 -5.22
N ILE A 137 11.69 -24.29 -4.09
CA ILE A 137 10.88 -24.43 -2.87
C ILE A 137 9.46 -23.84 -3.10
N ASN A 138 9.35 -22.68 -3.74
CA ASN A 138 8.05 -22.08 -4.08
C ASN A 138 7.24 -22.93 -5.07
N ASP A 139 7.90 -23.47 -6.09
CA ASP A 139 7.29 -24.38 -7.07
C ASP A 139 6.79 -25.65 -6.35
N ALA A 140 7.61 -26.25 -5.48
CA ALA A 140 7.22 -27.42 -4.68
C ALA A 140 6.03 -27.11 -3.74
N LYS A 141 5.99 -25.93 -3.12
CA LYS A 141 4.85 -25.49 -2.29
C LYS A 141 3.56 -25.37 -3.11
N SER A 142 3.66 -24.78 -4.31
CA SER A 142 2.51 -24.62 -5.21
C SER A 142 1.99 -25.97 -5.70
N LEU A 143 2.90 -26.89 -6.06
CA LEU A 143 2.55 -28.26 -6.42
C LEU A 143 1.91 -29.04 -5.27
N ALA A 144 2.38 -28.83 -4.03
CA ALA A 144 1.73 -29.43 -2.86
C ALA A 144 0.30 -28.90 -2.68
N TYR A 145 0.08 -27.59 -2.90
CA TYR A 145 -1.26 -26.99 -2.78
C TYR A 145 -2.24 -27.50 -3.85
N SER A 146 -1.76 -27.82 -5.04
CA SER A 146 -2.58 -28.44 -6.09
C SER A 146 -2.81 -29.95 -5.88
N GLY A 147 -2.12 -30.58 -4.92
CA GLY A 147 -2.20 -32.01 -4.63
C GLY A 147 -1.20 -32.88 -5.38
N GLU A 148 -0.25 -32.29 -6.11
CA GLU A 148 0.80 -32.98 -6.85
C GLU A 148 2.03 -33.31 -5.96
N PHE A 149 1.79 -34.04 -4.88
CA PHE A 149 2.78 -34.28 -3.83
C PHE A 149 4.07 -34.97 -4.33
N SER A 150 3.96 -35.90 -5.27
CA SER A 150 5.14 -36.59 -5.84
C SER A 150 6.08 -35.64 -6.56
N GLN A 151 5.54 -34.67 -7.31
CA GLN A 151 6.34 -33.66 -7.99
C GLN A 151 6.95 -32.67 -6.99
N ALA A 152 6.18 -32.29 -5.96
CA ALA A 152 6.67 -31.44 -4.88
C ALA A 152 7.87 -32.07 -4.17
N ILE A 153 7.79 -33.36 -3.80
CA ILE A 153 8.89 -34.11 -3.17
C ILE A 153 10.14 -34.12 -4.08
N GLN A 154 9.98 -34.42 -5.37
CA GLN A 154 11.10 -34.40 -6.32
C GLN A 154 11.75 -33.01 -6.43
N GLY A 155 10.94 -31.95 -6.39
CA GLY A 155 11.42 -30.56 -6.34
C GLY A 155 12.29 -30.31 -5.11
N LEU A 156 11.84 -30.73 -3.92
CA LEU A 156 12.61 -30.60 -2.69
C LEU A 156 13.88 -31.45 -2.68
N THR A 157 13.86 -32.66 -3.24
CA THR A 157 15.06 -33.50 -3.39
C THR A 157 16.11 -32.83 -4.28
N ARG A 158 15.68 -32.07 -5.31
CA ARG A 158 16.59 -31.29 -6.14
C ARG A 158 17.21 -30.13 -5.35
N VAL A 159 16.46 -29.51 -4.44
CA VAL A 159 16.98 -28.45 -3.56
C VAL A 159 18.07 -28.99 -2.64
N GLU A 160 17.87 -30.14 -2.02
CA GLU A 160 18.87 -30.76 -1.14
C GLU A 160 20.22 -31.01 -1.83
N ARG A 161 20.20 -31.36 -3.13
CA ARG A 161 21.42 -31.54 -3.93
C ARG A 161 22.13 -30.23 -4.29
N LEU A 162 21.41 -29.11 -4.28
CA LEU A 162 21.92 -27.78 -4.62
C LEU A 162 22.33 -26.97 -3.40
N LEU A 163 21.98 -27.43 -2.20
CA LEU A 163 22.19 -26.70 -0.96
C LEU A 163 23.70 -26.57 -0.68
N PRO A 164 24.23 -25.36 -0.42
CA PRO A 164 25.62 -25.19 -0.01
C PRO A 164 25.91 -25.86 1.33
N GLU A 165 27.17 -26.23 1.57
CA GLU A 165 27.62 -26.74 2.87
C GLU A 165 27.36 -25.72 4.01
N GLY A 166 27.08 -26.19 5.22
CA GLY A 166 26.79 -25.35 6.39
C GLY A 166 25.33 -24.90 6.57
N ASN A 167 24.39 -25.48 5.80
CA ASN A 167 22.95 -25.20 5.87
C ASN A 167 22.15 -26.38 6.47
N GLU A 168 22.66 -27.02 7.51
CA GLU A 168 22.09 -28.23 8.12
C GLU A 168 20.68 -28.04 8.69
N SER A 169 20.39 -26.85 9.24
CA SER A 169 19.06 -26.51 9.76
C SER A 169 18.01 -26.53 8.65
N LEU A 170 18.26 -25.81 7.56
CA LEU A 170 17.39 -25.81 6.40
C LEU A 170 17.25 -27.22 5.78
N ALA A 171 18.34 -27.98 5.68
CA ALA A 171 18.28 -29.36 5.20
C ALA A 171 17.36 -30.24 6.07
N THR A 172 17.43 -30.11 7.39
CA THR A 172 16.57 -30.84 8.33
C THR A 172 15.10 -30.49 8.14
N GLN A 173 14.79 -29.21 7.92
CA GLN A 173 13.42 -28.77 7.66
C GLN A 173 12.88 -29.25 6.32
N LEU A 174 13.70 -29.22 5.27
CA LEU A 174 13.33 -29.77 3.96
C LEU A 174 13.02 -31.26 4.08
N ALA A 175 13.84 -32.02 4.81
CA ALA A 175 13.59 -33.44 5.07
C ALA A 175 12.30 -33.68 5.86
N SER A 176 12.02 -32.88 6.91
CA SER A 176 10.75 -32.94 7.64
C SER A 176 9.56 -32.67 6.73
N ARG A 177 9.67 -31.65 5.87
CA ARG A 177 8.63 -31.28 4.92
C ARG A 177 8.40 -32.37 3.86
N GLN A 178 9.47 -32.99 3.35
CA GLN A 178 9.34 -34.14 2.45
C GLN A 178 8.60 -35.30 3.11
N ALA A 179 8.88 -35.60 4.40
CA ALA A 179 8.19 -36.66 5.14
C ALA A 179 6.71 -36.36 5.39
N GLU A 180 6.34 -35.10 5.62
CA GLU A 180 4.93 -34.64 5.64
C GLU A 180 4.26 -34.87 4.29
N LEU A 181 4.83 -34.35 3.21
CA LEU A 181 4.28 -34.50 1.86
C LEU A 181 4.16 -35.97 1.44
N ALA A 182 5.06 -36.84 1.90
CA ALA A 182 4.98 -38.28 1.66
C ALA A 182 3.79 -38.92 2.38
N ARG A 183 3.44 -38.47 3.58
CA ARG A 183 2.22 -38.91 4.30
C ARG A 183 0.97 -38.41 3.58
N ASP A 184 0.95 -37.14 3.18
CA ASP A 184 -0.19 -36.55 2.45
C ASP A 184 -0.40 -37.26 1.11
N ALA A 185 0.70 -37.61 0.40
CA ALA A 185 0.66 -38.38 -0.84
C ALA A 185 0.03 -39.77 -0.68
N GLN A 186 0.19 -40.41 0.49
CA GLN A 186 -0.43 -41.71 0.79
C GLN A 186 -1.92 -41.57 1.13
N GLN A 187 -2.31 -40.48 1.81
CA GLN A 187 -3.68 -40.27 2.28
C GLN A 187 -4.61 -39.68 1.20
N CYS A 188 -4.08 -38.79 0.36
CA CYS A 188 -4.87 -38.04 -0.62
C CYS A 188 -5.65 -38.93 -1.61
N PRO A 189 -5.08 -39.99 -2.22
CA PRO A 189 -5.83 -40.85 -3.15
C PRO A 189 -7.07 -41.49 -2.51
N THR A 190 -6.98 -41.92 -1.24
CA THR A 190 -8.12 -42.50 -0.52
C THR A 190 -9.23 -41.47 -0.31
N MET A 191 -8.88 -40.24 0.08
CA MET A 191 -9.84 -39.15 0.28
C MET A 191 -10.47 -38.70 -1.04
N VAL A 192 -9.68 -38.61 -2.10
CA VAL A 192 -10.15 -38.24 -3.45
C VAL A 192 -11.09 -39.32 -4.00
N ASN A 193 -10.80 -40.60 -3.80
CA ASN A 193 -11.71 -41.68 -4.20
C ASN A 193 -13.05 -41.60 -3.44
N ALA A 194 -13.01 -41.39 -2.12
CA ALA A 194 -14.23 -41.21 -1.32
C ALA A 194 -15.05 -39.98 -1.76
N LEU A 195 -14.39 -38.89 -2.18
CA LEU A 195 -15.06 -37.74 -2.78
C LEU A 195 -15.75 -38.10 -4.10
N HIS A 196 -15.07 -38.84 -4.99
CA HIS A 196 -15.67 -39.29 -6.26
C HIS A 196 -16.87 -40.21 -6.02
N ASP A 197 -16.79 -41.14 -5.07
CA ASP A 197 -17.91 -42.02 -4.71
C ASP A 197 -19.13 -41.21 -4.20
N ALA A 198 -18.88 -40.20 -3.35
CA ALA A 198 -19.94 -39.32 -2.85
C ALA A 198 -20.59 -38.48 -3.98
N ILE A 199 -19.78 -38.04 -4.96
CA ILE A 199 -20.27 -37.33 -6.16
C ILE A 199 -21.15 -38.27 -7.00
N GLN A 200 -20.74 -39.52 -7.21
CA GLN A 200 -21.52 -40.52 -7.96
C GLN A 200 -22.86 -40.86 -7.29
N GLN A 201 -22.89 -40.85 -5.96
CA GLN A 201 -24.10 -41.08 -5.17
C GLN A 201 -24.99 -39.84 -5.04
N GLU A 202 -24.60 -38.70 -5.61
CA GLU A 202 -25.27 -37.40 -5.49
C GLU A 202 -25.57 -36.97 -4.03
N ASN A 203 -24.77 -37.46 -3.08
CA ASN A 203 -24.91 -37.14 -1.66
C ASN A 203 -24.22 -35.82 -1.35
N TRP A 204 -24.85 -34.70 -1.70
CA TRP A 204 -24.25 -33.37 -1.64
C TRP A 204 -23.74 -32.95 -0.25
N THR A 205 -24.33 -33.46 0.83
CA THR A 205 -23.82 -33.23 2.20
C THR A 205 -22.50 -33.95 2.44
N GLU A 206 -22.37 -35.20 1.99
CA GLU A 206 -21.12 -35.94 2.11
C GLU A 206 -20.06 -35.39 1.14
N VAL A 207 -20.45 -34.95 -0.06
CA VAL A 207 -19.53 -34.28 -1.00
C VAL A 207 -18.88 -33.05 -0.36
N LEU A 208 -19.61 -32.24 0.42
CA LEU A 208 -19.02 -31.10 1.13
C LEU A 208 -17.97 -31.55 2.16
N THR A 209 -18.32 -32.49 3.04
CA THR A 209 -17.40 -33.01 4.07
C THR A 209 -16.15 -33.63 3.45
N ARG A 210 -16.31 -34.44 2.39
CA ARG A 210 -15.18 -35.08 1.70
C ARG A 210 -14.33 -34.07 0.93
N ALA A 211 -14.95 -33.06 0.32
CA ALA A 211 -14.22 -32.01 -0.37
C ALA A 211 -13.40 -31.16 0.62
N GLU A 212 -13.95 -30.84 1.79
CA GLU A 212 -13.22 -30.15 2.86
C GLU A 212 -12.02 -30.97 3.34
N ALA A 213 -12.19 -32.27 3.59
CA ALA A 213 -11.09 -33.16 3.98
C ALA A 213 -9.94 -33.20 2.93
N VAL A 214 -10.28 -33.16 1.63
CA VAL A 214 -9.26 -33.07 0.56
C VAL A 214 -8.60 -31.69 0.55
N LEU A 215 -9.37 -30.61 0.75
CA LEU A 215 -8.86 -29.23 0.75
C LEU A 215 -8.00 -28.91 1.98
N GLU A 216 -8.16 -29.64 3.09
CA GLU A 216 -7.25 -29.55 4.24
C GLU A 216 -5.83 -30.02 3.88
N LEU A 217 -5.70 -31.05 3.03
CA LEU A 217 -4.39 -31.53 2.55
C LEU A 217 -3.88 -30.71 1.36
N ALA A 218 -4.76 -30.36 0.42
CA ALA A 218 -4.43 -29.66 -0.81
C ALA A 218 -5.40 -28.49 -1.06
N PRO A 219 -5.09 -27.29 -0.53
CA PRO A 219 -6.02 -26.14 -0.52
C PRO A 219 -6.48 -25.67 -1.90
N GLU A 220 -5.68 -25.90 -2.94
CA GLU A 220 -5.95 -25.48 -4.32
C GLU A 220 -6.31 -26.66 -5.24
N HIS A 221 -6.65 -27.83 -4.67
CA HIS A 221 -7.00 -29.02 -5.45
C HIS A 221 -8.24 -28.75 -6.34
N PRO A 222 -8.10 -28.69 -7.69
CA PRO A 222 -9.17 -28.21 -8.56
C PRO A 222 -10.44 -29.07 -8.54
N PRO A 223 -10.36 -30.42 -8.55
CA PRO A 223 -11.55 -31.27 -8.45
C PRO A 223 -12.33 -31.07 -7.14
N ALA A 224 -11.64 -30.85 -6.02
CA ALA A 224 -12.31 -30.64 -4.73
C ALA A 224 -12.99 -29.27 -4.64
N LEU A 225 -12.35 -28.21 -5.14
CA LEU A 225 -12.94 -26.86 -5.20
C LEU A 225 -14.20 -26.84 -6.07
N THR A 226 -14.16 -27.51 -7.23
CA THR A 226 -15.32 -27.60 -8.14
C THR A 226 -16.44 -28.44 -7.54
N ALA A 227 -16.12 -29.57 -6.89
CA ALA A 227 -17.10 -30.40 -6.17
C ALA A 227 -17.77 -29.62 -5.03
N ARG A 228 -16.98 -28.90 -4.21
CA ARG A 228 -17.49 -28.04 -3.14
C ARG A 228 -18.45 -26.99 -3.68
N ARG A 229 -18.09 -26.29 -4.76
CA ARG A 229 -18.96 -25.28 -5.39
C ARG A 229 -20.29 -25.89 -5.84
N ARG A 230 -20.25 -27.02 -6.56
CA ARG A 230 -21.44 -27.73 -7.04
C ARG A 230 -22.33 -28.20 -5.90
N ALA A 231 -21.73 -28.71 -4.82
CA ALA A 231 -22.48 -29.15 -3.65
C ALA A 231 -23.15 -27.98 -2.91
N TRP A 232 -22.46 -26.84 -2.77
CA TRP A 232 -23.06 -25.61 -2.24
C TRP A 232 -24.23 -25.10 -3.10
N GLU A 233 -24.10 -25.13 -4.43
CA GLU A 233 -25.19 -24.77 -5.34
C GLU A 233 -26.39 -25.72 -5.19
N ALA A 234 -26.16 -27.03 -5.13
CA ALA A 234 -27.20 -28.05 -4.99
C ALA A 234 -27.93 -27.98 -3.63
N VAL A 235 -27.20 -27.69 -2.55
CA VAL A 235 -27.77 -27.51 -1.20
C VAL A 235 -28.49 -26.15 -1.09
N GLY A 236 -27.92 -25.08 -1.67
CA GLY A 236 -28.52 -23.75 -1.73
C GLY A 236 -29.81 -23.70 -2.56
N LEU A 237 -29.87 -24.41 -3.69
CA LEU A 237 -31.06 -24.56 -4.52
C LEU A 237 -32.22 -25.28 -3.80
N LYS A 238 -31.90 -26.25 -2.92
CA LYS A 238 -32.89 -26.91 -2.05
C LYS A 238 -33.41 -25.99 -0.94
N ALA A 239 -32.63 -25.00 -0.50
CA ALA A 239 -33.07 -23.98 0.45
C ALA A 239 -33.95 -22.90 -0.22
N THR A 240 -33.64 -22.48 -1.45
CA THR A 240 -34.41 -21.46 -2.18
C THR A 240 -35.70 -21.97 -2.80
N THR A 241 -35.80 -23.27 -3.13
CA THR A 241 -37.04 -23.85 -3.68
C THR A 241 -38.18 -23.96 -2.66
N ARG A 242 -37.92 -23.79 -1.35
CA ARG A 242 -38.98 -23.78 -0.33
C ARG A 242 -39.66 -22.43 -0.11
N ASN A 243 -39.14 -21.31 -0.65
CA ASN A 243 -39.60 -19.98 -0.23
C ASN A 243 -39.84 -18.94 -1.34
N ILE A 244 -40.22 -19.36 -2.54
CA ILE A 244 -40.73 -18.41 -3.54
C ILE A 244 -42.01 -18.95 -4.17
N ARG A 245 -43.17 -18.59 -3.58
CA ARG A 245 -44.45 -18.54 -4.28
C ARG A 245 -44.65 -17.11 -4.79
N PRO A 246 -44.50 -16.81 -6.08
CA PRO A 246 -44.90 -15.51 -6.61
C PRO A 246 -46.42 -15.52 -6.83
N GLN A 247 -47.18 -14.89 -5.93
CA GLN A 247 -48.56 -14.52 -6.22
C GLN A 247 -48.56 -13.22 -7.04
N PHE A 248 -48.38 -13.33 -8.35
CA PHE A 248 -48.75 -12.27 -9.28
C PHE A 248 -50.11 -12.60 -9.90
N ARG A 249 -51.16 -11.98 -9.36
CA ARG A 249 -52.44 -11.85 -10.05
C ARG A 249 -52.32 -10.72 -11.07
N GLN A 250 -52.35 -11.08 -12.34
CA GLN A 250 -52.62 -10.14 -13.43
C GLN A 250 -54.08 -9.67 -13.33
N ASN A 251 -54.28 -8.36 -13.35
CA ASN A 251 -55.45 -7.76 -14.00
C ASN A 251 -55.06 -6.38 -14.52
N GLY A 252 -55.17 -6.23 -15.83
CA GLY A 252 -54.66 -5.07 -16.55
C GLY A 252 -55.58 -3.87 -16.55
N ARG A 253 -55.02 -2.72 -16.91
CA ARG A 253 -55.53 -1.78 -17.93
C ARG A 253 -54.49 -0.71 -18.22
N LYS A 254 -54.41 -0.35 -19.50
CA LYS A 254 -53.52 0.66 -20.11
C LYS A 254 -54.08 2.08 -19.96
N ALA A 255 -53.17 3.03 -20.22
CA ALA A 255 -53.34 4.48 -20.47
C ALA A 255 -53.57 5.32 -19.20
N GLY A 256 -52.95 6.48 -18.98
CA GLY A 256 -52.05 7.32 -19.78
C GLY A 256 -52.20 8.76 -19.29
N SER A 257 -51.08 9.45 -18.98
CA SER A 257 -50.94 10.89 -18.63
C SER A 257 -51.54 11.34 -17.27
N PRO A 258 -51.24 12.56 -16.73
CA PRO A 258 -50.31 13.62 -17.14
C PRO A 258 -49.49 14.26 -15.97
N LEU A 259 -48.80 15.35 -16.30
CA LEU A 259 -48.01 16.27 -15.48
C LEU A 259 -48.65 16.82 -14.17
N THR A 260 -47.73 17.14 -13.24
CA THR A 260 -47.72 18.21 -12.21
C THR A 260 -48.20 17.95 -10.77
N THR A 261 -47.32 18.38 -9.86
CA THR A 261 -47.54 18.88 -8.48
C THR A 261 -47.91 17.87 -7.39
N SER A 262 -46.92 17.46 -6.59
CA SER A 262 -47.03 17.49 -5.12
C SER A 262 -45.65 17.46 -4.45
N THR A 263 -45.02 18.62 -4.39
CA THR A 263 -44.15 18.95 -3.24
C THR A 263 -45.03 19.05 -2.01
N GLN A 264 -45.18 17.95 -1.25
CA GLN A 264 -45.49 17.90 0.19
C GLN A 264 -45.83 16.47 0.59
N ALA A 265 -44.83 15.68 1.01
CA ALA A 265 -45.07 14.50 1.85
C ALA A 265 -43.82 13.96 2.55
N TRP A 266 -42.80 14.78 2.85
CA TRP A 266 -41.67 14.33 3.69
C TRP A 266 -41.39 15.39 4.76
N ARG A 267 -42.42 15.63 5.59
CA ARG A 267 -42.30 16.25 6.91
C ARG A 267 -42.41 15.13 7.95
N SER A 268 -41.26 14.81 8.56
CA SER A 268 -40.96 13.98 9.74
C SER A 268 -39.94 12.89 9.35
N CYS A 269 -38.73 12.79 9.88
CA CYS A 269 -38.08 13.41 11.03
C CYS A 269 -37.01 14.43 10.60
N ALA A 270 -37.37 15.72 10.60
CA ALA A 270 -36.38 16.76 10.89
C ALA A 270 -36.63 17.17 12.34
N THR A 271 -36.26 16.29 13.26
CA THR A 271 -35.90 16.77 14.59
C THR A 271 -34.58 17.48 14.37
N VAL A 272 -34.61 18.80 14.41
CA VAL A 272 -33.40 19.60 14.51
C VAL A 272 -32.76 19.19 15.82
N ASP A 273 -31.80 18.27 15.77
CA ASP A 273 -30.92 17.98 16.89
C ASP A 273 -30.03 19.21 17.09
N THR A 274 -30.61 20.20 17.76
CA THR A 274 -29.89 21.18 18.59
C THR A 274 -29.64 20.54 19.96
N MET A 275 -29.20 19.28 19.95
CA MET A 275 -28.75 18.54 21.11
C MET A 275 -27.25 18.36 20.95
N THR A 276 -26.54 19.04 21.84
CA THR A 276 -25.15 18.87 22.25
C THR A 276 -24.71 17.40 22.32
N THR A 277 -24.41 16.79 21.18
CA THR A 277 -23.42 15.71 21.07
C THR A 277 -22.15 16.38 20.57
N LYS A 278 -21.07 16.26 21.34
CA LYS A 278 -19.74 16.74 20.95
C LYS A 278 -19.37 15.96 19.68
N PRO A 279 -19.28 16.57 18.49
CA PRO A 279 -18.88 15.82 17.30
C PRO A 279 -17.38 15.55 17.43
N GLU A 280 -17.01 14.28 17.58
CA GLU A 280 -15.62 13.87 17.40
C GLU A 280 -15.27 13.99 15.92
N ALA A 281 -14.08 14.50 15.62
CA ALA A 281 -13.59 14.52 14.25
C ALA A 281 -13.48 13.07 13.74
N GLY A 282 -13.80 12.83 12.47
CA GLY A 282 -13.71 11.51 11.86
C GLY A 282 -12.30 10.94 11.84
N LYS A 283 -12.17 9.65 11.54
CA LYS A 283 -10.87 9.02 11.30
C LYS A 283 -10.21 9.68 10.09
N ARG A 284 -9.07 10.33 10.33
CA ARG A 284 -8.30 11.07 9.33
C ARG A 284 -6.85 10.64 9.39
N ILE A 285 -6.25 10.58 8.22
CA ILE A 285 -4.85 10.20 8.07
C ILE A 285 -4.21 11.24 7.16
N ILE A 286 -2.99 11.66 7.45
CA ILE A 286 -2.19 12.42 6.51
C ILE A 286 -1.22 11.49 5.81
N ALA A 287 -1.19 11.59 4.49
CA ALA A 287 -0.14 11.01 3.68
C ALA A 287 0.88 12.10 3.33
N TRP A 288 2.10 11.95 3.82
CA TRP A 288 3.26 12.74 3.41
C TRP A 288 3.99 11.97 2.32
N ILE A 289 4.06 12.54 1.12
CA ILE A 289 4.64 11.89 -0.06
C ILE A 289 5.84 12.70 -0.52
N ASP A 290 7.02 12.07 -0.54
CA ASP A 290 8.26 12.72 -0.93
C ASP A 290 8.17 13.28 -2.36
N GLU A 291 8.65 14.51 -2.53
CA GLU A 291 8.62 15.28 -3.79
C GLU A 291 7.22 15.61 -4.36
N ILE A 292 6.12 15.16 -3.72
CA ILE A 292 4.75 15.43 -4.17
C ILE A 292 4.02 16.39 -3.23
N GLY A 293 4.00 16.12 -1.91
CA GLY A 293 3.30 16.96 -0.95
C GLY A 293 2.57 16.20 0.16
N GLY A 294 1.82 16.94 0.98
CA GLY A 294 0.97 16.42 2.05
C GLY A 294 -0.49 16.34 1.62
N PHE A 295 -1.17 15.25 1.97
CA PHE A 295 -2.58 15.02 1.65
C PHE A 295 -3.37 14.62 2.88
N LEU A 296 -4.45 15.35 3.18
CA LEU A 296 -5.37 14.97 4.25
C LEU A 296 -6.41 13.98 3.72
N ILE A 297 -6.38 12.75 4.19
CA ILE A 297 -7.30 11.68 3.80
C ILE A 297 -8.40 11.55 4.84
N CYS A 298 -9.62 11.92 4.46
CA CYS A 298 -10.81 11.80 5.30
C CYS A 298 -11.58 10.53 4.95
N LEU A 299 -11.85 9.68 5.95
CA LEU A 299 -12.51 8.38 5.76
C LEU A 299 -14.03 8.41 6.02
N ASN A 300 -14.55 9.46 6.65
CA ASN A 300 -15.98 9.56 6.94
C ASN A 300 -16.81 9.88 5.69
N ASP A 301 -18.10 9.52 5.73
CA ASP A 301 -19.05 9.85 4.68
C ASP A 301 -19.65 11.26 4.83
N GLU A 302 -19.67 11.80 6.05
CA GLU A 302 -20.02 13.19 6.31
C GLU A 302 -18.79 13.94 6.82
N ILE A 303 -18.43 15.01 6.11
CA ILE A 303 -17.22 15.79 6.32
C ILE A 303 -17.60 17.24 6.60
N VAL A 304 -17.16 17.74 7.75
CA VAL A 304 -17.39 19.13 8.19
C VAL A 304 -16.20 20.00 7.80
N ILE A 305 -16.47 21.13 7.13
CA ILE A 305 -15.49 22.15 6.79
C ILE A 305 -15.71 23.37 7.69
N GLY A 306 -14.64 23.93 8.25
CA GLY A 306 -14.74 25.08 9.14
C GLY A 306 -13.41 25.56 9.71
N GLN A 307 -13.51 26.45 10.69
CA GLN A 307 -12.34 27.03 11.36
C GLN A 307 -11.69 26.03 12.35
N PRO A 308 -10.35 26.00 12.46
CA PRO A 308 -9.66 25.24 13.50
C PRO A 308 -10.12 25.66 14.91
N THR A 309 -10.48 24.69 15.74
CA THR A 309 -10.91 24.89 17.14
C THR A 309 -10.05 24.06 18.09
N ALA A 310 -9.76 24.59 19.28
CA ALA A 310 -9.00 23.87 20.31
C ALA A 310 -9.75 22.64 20.84
N GLU A 311 -11.08 22.62 20.73
CA GLU A 311 -11.93 21.51 21.18
C GLU A 311 -12.08 20.38 20.14
N GLY A 312 -11.51 20.55 18.93
CA GLY A 312 -11.72 19.63 17.80
C GLY A 312 -13.12 19.73 17.18
N GLY A 313 -13.46 18.76 16.32
CA GLY A 313 -14.82 18.59 15.76
C GLY A 313 -15.04 19.13 14.34
N VAL A 314 -13.97 19.48 13.62
CA VAL A 314 -14.00 19.80 12.19
C VAL A 314 -13.08 18.84 11.46
N ASP A 315 -13.57 18.19 10.41
CA ASP A 315 -12.79 17.22 9.63
C ASP A 315 -11.75 17.93 8.76
N ILE A 316 -12.15 19.02 8.09
CA ILE A 316 -11.30 19.88 7.27
C ILE A 316 -11.17 21.27 7.93
N PRO A 317 -10.24 21.44 8.87
CA PRO A 317 -9.96 22.72 9.48
C PRO A 317 -9.16 23.63 8.53
N VAL A 318 -9.69 24.81 8.21
CA VAL A 318 -9.05 25.78 7.32
C VAL A 318 -8.86 27.12 8.03
N ARG A 319 -7.64 27.66 7.99
CA ARG A 319 -7.31 28.99 8.50
C ARG A 319 -7.81 30.06 7.53
N ALA A 320 -9.10 30.34 7.61
CA ALA A 320 -9.83 31.34 6.85
C ALA A 320 -10.92 31.98 7.73
N ASP A 321 -11.55 33.06 7.24
CA ASP A 321 -12.69 33.69 7.90
C ASP A 321 -13.96 32.85 7.70
N LEU A 322 -14.01 31.74 8.43
CA LEU A 322 -15.10 30.77 8.39
C LEU A 322 -15.70 30.61 9.78
N SER A 323 -16.99 30.32 9.84
CA SER A 323 -17.58 29.75 11.03
C SER A 323 -16.92 28.43 11.43
N ARG A 324 -16.99 28.10 12.73
CA ARG A 324 -16.54 26.81 13.29
C ARG A 324 -17.06 25.60 12.49
N ARG A 325 -18.31 25.66 12.04
CA ARG A 325 -18.90 24.70 11.09
C ARG A 325 -19.52 25.50 9.95
N HIS A 326 -18.83 25.57 8.82
CA HIS A 326 -19.22 26.43 7.71
C HIS A 326 -20.10 25.71 6.69
N ALA A 327 -19.73 24.49 6.35
CA ALA A 327 -20.46 23.63 5.43
C ALA A 327 -20.19 22.16 5.73
N THR A 328 -21.09 21.29 5.28
CA THR A 328 -20.90 19.84 5.31
C THR A 328 -20.96 19.26 3.91
N ILE A 329 -20.02 18.37 3.61
CA ILE A 329 -20.05 17.55 2.41
C ILE A 329 -20.42 16.13 2.83
N ARG A 330 -21.52 15.62 2.31
CA ARG A 330 -21.96 14.24 2.57
C ARG A 330 -21.91 13.42 1.29
N ARG A 331 -21.33 12.23 1.38
CA ARG A 331 -21.36 11.21 0.33
C ARG A 331 -22.70 10.48 0.39
N GLU A 332 -23.46 10.54 -0.70
CA GLU A 332 -24.72 9.79 -0.84
C GLU A 332 -24.63 8.89 -2.07
N ARG A 333 -24.41 7.59 -1.80
CA ARG A 333 -24.17 6.57 -2.84
C ARG A 333 -22.98 6.97 -3.72
N GLU A 334 -23.22 7.45 -4.93
CA GLU A 334 -22.18 7.81 -5.92
C GLU A 334 -21.94 9.32 -6.03
N ASN A 335 -22.76 10.13 -5.35
CA ASN A 335 -22.77 11.58 -5.43
C ASN A 335 -22.28 12.23 -4.14
N TYR A 336 -21.89 13.50 -4.24
CA TYR A 336 -21.56 14.34 -3.11
C TYR A 336 -22.57 15.46 -2.98
N VAL A 337 -23.12 15.63 -1.79
CA VAL A 337 -24.07 16.68 -1.46
C VAL A 337 -23.37 17.69 -0.55
N LEU A 338 -23.24 18.93 -1.01
CA LEU A 338 -22.78 20.05 -0.21
C LEU A 338 -23.99 20.70 0.46
N THR A 339 -23.97 20.77 1.78
CA THR A 339 -24.98 21.46 2.59
C THR A 339 -24.38 22.74 3.19
N PRO A 340 -24.86 23.93 2.78
CA PRO A 340 -24.38 25.18 3.34
C PRO A 340 -24.96 25.40 4.74
N ILE A 341 -24.09 25.68 5.72
CA ILE A 341 -24.51 26.15 7.07
C ILE A 341 -24.42 27.68 7.10
N HIS A 342 -23.36 28.22 6.48
CA HIS A 342 -23.12 29.65 6.27
C HIS A 342 -22.95 29.97 4.78
N THR A 343 -22.73 31.25 4.47
CA THR A 343 -22.61 31.79 3.12
C THR A 343 -21.65 30.96 2.26
N THR A 344 -22.22 30.22 1.32
CA THR A 344 -21.49 29.31 0.44
C THR A 344 -21.95 29.54 -0.99
N LYS A 345 -21.03 29.54 -1.95
CA LYS A 345 -21.34 29.57 -3.38
C LYS A 345 -20.77 28.35 -4.08
N VAL A 346 -21.42 27.92 -5.14
CA VAL A 346 -20.88 26.91 -6.06
C VAL A 346 -20.95 27.47 -7.47
N ASP A 347 -19.82 27.51 -8.16
CA ASP A 347 -19.69 28.06 -9.52
C ASP A 347 -20.27 29.48 -9.63
N GLY A 348 -20.03 30.32 -8.62
CA GLY A 348 -20.52 31.69 -8.52
C GLY A 348 -21.97 31.86 -8.03
N HIS A 349 -22.72 30.76 -7.83
CA HIS A 349 -24.11 30.79 -7.37
C HIS A 349 -24.22 30.59 -5.86
N VAL A 350 -24.81 31.56 -5.15
CA VAL A 350 -25.07 31.47 -3.70
C VAL A 350 -26.08 30.36 -3.41
N LEU A 351 -25.73 29.46 -2.50
CA LEU A 351 -26.59 28.35 -2.12
C LEU A 351 -27.58 28.76 -1.03
N THR A 352 -28.85 28.38 -1.21
CA THR A 352 -29.91 28.51 -0.18
C THR A 352 -30.30 27.17 0.45
N GLY A 353 -29.64 26.08 0.05
CA GLY A 353 -29.90 24.72 0.52
C GLY A 353 -28.91 23.71 -0.07
N PRO A 354 -29.08 22.41 0.23
CA PRO A 354 -28.18 21.37 -0.24
C PRO A 354 -28.13 21.25 -1.76
N ILE A 355 -26.94 21.03 -2.32
CA ILE A 355 -26.73 20.84 -3.76
C ILE A 355 -25.80 19.64 -4.03
N VAL A 356 -26.03 18.94 -5.15
CA VAL A 356 -25.12 17.90 -5.63
C VAL A 356 -23.92 18.54 -6.33
N LEU A 357 -22.71 18.20 -5.88
CA LEU A 357 -21.45 18.66 -6.47
C LEU A 357 -21.16 17.93 -7.78
N ARG A 358 -20.76 18.69 -8.79
CA ARG A 358 -20.27 18.18 -10.08
C ARG A 358 -18.75 18.21 -10.10
N ASN A 359 -18.13 17.31 -10.88
CA ASN A 359 -16.70 17.35 -11.10
C ASN A 359 -16.26 18.74 -11.62
N GLN A 360 -15.15 19.24 -11.12
CA GLN A 360 -14.59 20.58 -11.37
C GLN A 360 -15.40 21.76 -10.78
N ALA A 361 -16.40 21.51 -9.92
CA ALA A 361 -17.13 22.59 -9.26
C ALA A 361 -16.20 23.44 -8.38
N LEU A 362 -16.33 24.76 -8.48
CA LEU A 362 -15.66 25.72 -7.60
C LEU A 362 -16.56 26.01 -6.41
N ILE A 363 -16.14 25.60 -5.22
CA ILE A 363 -16.84 25.86 -3.96
C ILE A 363 -16.20 27.09 -3.31
N GLU A 364 -16.99 28.13 -3.08
CA GLU A 364 -16.57 29.31 -2.33
C GLU A 364 -17.23 29.30 -0.95
N LEU A 365 -16.43 29.37 0.11
CA LEU A 365 -16.90 29.41 1.51
C LEU A 365 -16.52 30.75 2.13
N GLY A 366 -17.50 31.44 2.71
CA GLY A 366 -17.32 32.79 3.22
C GLY A 366 -16.93 33.77 2.10
N ASP A 367 -16.02 34.70 2.40
CA ASP A 367 -15.63 35.77 1.48
C ASP A 367 -14.38 35.46 0.64
N SER A 368 -13.60 34.44 1.03
CA SER A 368 -12.25 34.27 0.46
C SER A 368 -11.81 32.83 0.20
N LEU A 369 -12.38 31.81 0.86
CA LEU A 369 -11.94 30.42 0.67
C LEU A 369 -12.53 29.87 -0.63
N GLN A 370 -11.65 29.36 -1.49
CA GLN A 370 -12.01 28.70 -2.74
C GLN A 370 -11.43 27.29 -2.75
N LEU A 371 -12.30 26.30 -3.01
CA LEU A 371 -11.97 24.88 -3.11
C LEU A 371 -12.45 24.33 -4.45
N ARG A 372 -11.58 23.67 -5.20
CA ARG A 372 -11.95 22.94 -6.41
C ARG A 372 -12.31 21.51 -6.05
N PHE A 373 -13.52 21.08 -6.38
CA PHE A 373 -13.95 19.69 -6.21
C PHE A 373 -13.69 18.89 -7.48
N THR A 374 -12.88 17.82 -7.36
CA THR A 374 -12.55 16.93 -8.47
C THR A 374 -12.88 15.48 -8.12
N LYS A 375 -13.46 14.75 -9.07
CA LYS A 375 -13.66 13.28 -9.01
C LYS A 375 -12.88 12.65 -10.18
N PRO A 376 -11.59 12.29 -9.98
CA PRO A 376 -10.71 11.86 -11.07
C PRO A 376 -11.14 10.54 -11.75
N HIS A 377 -11.71 9.62 -10.98
CA HIS A 377 -12.07 8.28 -11.46
C HIS A 377 -13.58 8.08 -11.44
N SER A 378 -14.18 7.70 -12.58
CA SER A 378 -15.64 7.54 -12.70
C SER A 378 -16.20 6.39 -11.85
N LEU A 379 -15.46 5.28 -11.76
CA LEU A 379 -15.83 4.10 -10.96
C LEU A 379 -15.43 4.16 -9.48
N SER A 380 -14.73 5.23 -9.04
CA SER A 380 -14.43 5.43 -7.62
C SER A 380 -15.29 6.54 -7.08
N ALA A 381 -15.90 6.35 -5.92
CA ALA A 381 -16.58 7.43 -5.22
C ALA A 381 -15.61 8.35 -4.46
N THR A 382 -14.30 8.16 -4.55
CA THR A 382 -13.31 9.06 -3.94
C THR A 382 -13.19 10.37 -4.73
N ALA A 383 -13.17 11.48 -4.00
CA ALA A 383 -13.02 12.82 -4.57
C ALA A 383 -11.86 13.57 -3.89
N VAL A 384 -11.40 14.64 -4.52
CA VAL A 384 -10.30 15.48 -4.07
C VAL A 384 -10.77 16.93 -4.03
N LEU A 385 -10.44 17.63 -2.94
CA LEU A 385 -10.60 19.06 -2.79
C LEU A 385 -9.22 19.71 -2.84
N GLU A 386 -9.02 20.59 -3.81
CA GLU A 386 -7.80 21.40 -3.94
C GLU A 386 -8.08 22.82 -3.48
N VAL A 387 -7.19 23.40 -2.68
CA VAL A 387 -7.33 24.78 -2.22
C VAL A 387 -6.78 25.72 -3.30
N GLU A 388 -7.67 26.38 -4.05
CA GLU A 388 -7.25 27.35 -5.10
C GLU A 388 -6.92 28.73 -4.52
N SER A 389 -7.48 29.04 -3.35
CA SER A 389 -7.19 30.26 -2.61
C SER A 389 -5.87 30.18 -1.83
N LYS A 390 -5.39 31.29 -1.26
CA LYS A 390 -4.12 31.36 -0.49
C LYS A 390 -4.20 30.81 0.94
N HIS A 391 -5.31 30.17 1.32
CA HIS A 391 -5.53 29.68 2.68
C HIS A 391 -4.81 28.35 2.92
N LYS A 392 -4.59 28.01 4.19
CA LYS A 392 -3.96 26.75 4.60
C LYS A 392 -4.89 25.96 5.50
N THR A 393 -4.88 24.65 5.34
CA THR A 393 -5.47 23.71 6.30
C THR A 393 -4.63 23.62 7.57
N GLU A 394 -5.18 23.01 8.62
CA GLU A 394 -4.46 22.72 9.87
C GLU A 394 -4.53 21.23 10.23
N PRO A 395 -3.47 20.44 10.03
CA PRO A 395 -2.14 20.85 9.56
C PRO A 395 -2.13 21.20 8.07
N ALA A 396 -1.07 21.91 7.65
CA ALA A 396 -0.94 22.38 6.28
C ALA A 396 -0.70 21.22 5.31
N VAL A 397 -1.65 20.98 4.42
CA VAL A 397 -1.60 19.98 3.35
C VAL A 397 -1.87 20.66 2.00
N ASP A 398 -1.45 20.03 0.92
CA ASP A 398 -1.59 20.54 -0.45
C ASP A 398 -2.99 20.26 -1.02
N ALA A 399 -3.60 19.14 -0.65
CA ALA A 399 -4.98 18.80 -1.01
C ALA A 399 -5.66 17.88 0.03
N ILE A 400 -6.98 17.79 -0.07
CA ILE A 400 -7.81 16.92 0.79
C ILE A 400 -8.45 15.83 -0.06
N VAL A 401 -8.33 14.57 0.39
CA VAL A 401 -8.93 13.39 -0.25
C VAL A 401 -10.14 12.94 0.56
N LEU A 402 -11.32 12.99 -0.06
CA LEU A 402 -12.57 12.45 0.47
C LEU A 402 -12.66 10.95 0.12
N MET A 403 -11.89 10.12 0.82
CA MET A 403 -11.70 8.72 0.44
C MET A 403 -12.95 7.86 0.69
N SER A 404 -13.42 7.18 -0.36
CA SER A 404 -14.44 6.13 -0.29
C SER A 404 -13.75 4.79 -0.06
N GLU A 405 -13.98 3.80 -0.91
CA GLU A 405 -13.37 2.47 -0.83
C GLU A 405 -11.92 2.44 -1.32
N SER A 406 -11.55 3.25 -2.31
CA SER A 406 -10.21 3.22 -2.91
C SER A 406 -9.66 4.60 -3.27
N CYS A 407 -8.36 4.78 -3.10
CA CYS A 407 -7.61 5.97 -3.47
C CYS A 407 -6.38 5.53 -4.26
N VAL A 408 -6.20 6.08 -5.45
CA VAL A 408 -5.14 5.70 -6.41
C VAL A 408 -4.10 6.81 -6.43
N LEU A 409 -2.85 6.45 -6.21
CA LEU A 409 -1.69 7.32 -6.29
C LEU A 409 -0.85 6.86 -7.49
N GLY A 410 -0.50 7.75 -8.40
CA GLY A 410 0.28 7.37 -9.59
C GLY A 410 0.28 8.43 -10.68
N ALA A 411 0.94 8.14 -11.80
CA ALA A 411 1.13 9.11 -12.89
C ALA A 411 -0.14 9.38 -13.72
N GLY A 412 -1.08 8.42 -13.73
CA GLY A 412 -2.30 8.46 -14.53
C GLY A 412 -3.21 9.66 -14.26
N SER A 413 -4.02 10.04 -15.25
CA SER A 413 -5.04 11.10 -15.10
C SER A 413 -6.24 10.71 -14.26
N HIS A 414 -6.41 9.41 -14.04
CA HIS A 414 -7.42 8.84 -13.18
C HIS A 414 -6.93 8.67 -11.73
N SER A 415 -5.68 9.03 -11.44
CA SER A 415 -5.14 9.00 -10.09
C SER A 415 -5.76 10.11 -9.24
N HIS A 416 -6.08 9.77 -8.00
CA HIS A 416 -6.60 10.72 -7.02
C HIS A 416 -5.47 11.62 -6.52
N ILE A 417 -4.29 11.05 -6.29
CA ILE A 417 -3.07 11.81 -6.03
C ILE A 417 -2.14 11.62 -7.23
N ARG A 418 -1.80 12.72 -7.89
CA ARG A 418 -0.94 12.74 -9.07
C ARG A 418 0.52 12.59 -8.65
N CYS A 419 1.12 11.46 -9.01
CA CYS A 419 2.54 11.19 -8.82
C CYS A 419 3.20 10.98 -10.21
N PRO A 420 3.56 12.06 -10.94
CA PRO A 420 3.95 11.96 -12.35
C PRO A 420 5.23 11.15 -12.61
N ASN A 421 6.11 11.07 -11.62
CA ASN A 421 7.39 10.36 -11.73
C ASN A 421 7.32 8.89 -11.28
N TRP A 422 6.14 8.37 -10.93
CA TRP A 422 5.98 6.99 -10.49
C TRP A 422 5.74 6.05 -11.66
N GLU A 423 6.44 4.92 -11.68
CA GLU A 423 6.27 3.89 -12.72
C GLU A 423 5.02 3.04 -12.50
N ASN A 424 4.68 2.77 -11.24
CA ASN A 424 3.54 1.94 -10.85
C ASN A 424 2.58 2.69 -9.93
N ASP A 425 1.30 2.42 -10.08
CA ASP A 425 0.28 2.98 -9.20
C ASP A 425 0.29 2.26 -7.83
N LEU A 426 0.14 3.04 -6.77
CA LEU A 426 -0.15 2.55 -5.42
C LEU A 426 -1.61 2.81 -5.13
N VAL A 427 -2.35 1.75 -4.79
CA VAL A 427 -3.77 1.82 -4.49
C VAL A 427 -3.99 1.60 -3.01
N LEU A 428 -4.50 2.63 -2.33
CA LEU A 428 -5.06 2.50 -0.99
C LEU A 428 -6.48 1.97 -1.13
N TYR A 429 -6.87 1.02 -0.29
CA TYR A 429 -8.23 0.53 -0.24
C TYR A 429 -8.66 0.22 1.19
N ARG A 430 -9.94 0.37 1.48
CA ARG A 430 -10.50 0.10 2.80
C ARG A 430 -11.00 -1.32 2.90
N ARG A 431 -10.83 -1.91 4.09
CA ARG A 431 -11.44 -3.19 4.47
C ARG A 431 -11.97 -3.06 5.90
N GLY A 432 -13.24 -2.68 6.03
CA GLY A 432 -13.79 -2.26 7.32
C GLY A 432 -13.20 -0.91 7.74
N ASP A 433 -12.71 -0.83 8.98
CA ASP A 433 -12.06 0.37 9.53
C ASP A 433 -10.55 0.43 9.23
N ASP A 434 -9.99 -0.63 8.65
CA ASP A 434 -8.59 -0.72 8.28
C ASP A 434 -8.35 -0.17 6.87
N LEU A 435 -7.26 0.57 6.73
CA LEU A 435 -6.73 1.01 5.45
C LEU A 435 -5.61 0.06 5.03
N GLN A 436 -5.62 -0.38 3.77
CA GLN A 436 -4.62 -1.27 3.20
C GLN A 436 -4.06 -0.64 1.93
N PHE A 437 -2.89 -1.07 1.49
CA PHE A 437 -2.33 -0.71 0.20
C PHE A 437 -2.07 -1.93 -0.67
N ARG A 438 -2.04 -1.70 -1.98
CA ARG A 438 -1.55 -2.64 -2.99
C ARG A 438 -0.80 -1.89 -4.08
N THR A 439 0.30 -2.45 -4.54
CA THR A 439 1.12 -1.95 -5.64
C THR A 439 1.61 -3.12 -6.49
N LYS A 440 2.11 -2.84 -7.71
CA LYS A 440 2.72 -3.85 -8.59
C LYS A 440 4.20 -4.06 -8.30
N GLU A 441 4.86 -3.07 -7.74
CA GLU A 441 6.28 -3.14 -7.38
C GLU A 441 6.48 -3.55 -5.92
N LEU A 442 7.69 -4.03 -5.63
CA LEU A 442 8.09 -4.35 -4.26
C LEU A 442 8.40 -3.06 -3.50
N VAL A 443 7.72 -2.86 -2.38
CA VAL A 443 7.93 -1.71 -1.49
C VAL A 443 8.35 -2.17 -0.11
N GLU A 444 9.12 -1.35 0.57
CA GLU A 444 9.56 -1.56 1.94
C GLU A 444 8.55 -0.94 2.91
N THR A 445 8.16 -1.72 3.91
CA THR A 445 7.43 -1.22 5.07
C THR A 445 8.20 -1.59 6.33
N LYS A 446 8.01 -0.81 7.41
CA LYS A 446 8.69 -1.04 8.69
C LYS A 446 8.58 -2.48 9.19
N ASP A 447 7.40 -3.08 9.01
CA ASP A 447 7.11 -4.43 9.51
C ASP A 447 7.45 -5.52 8.48
N HIS A 448 7.50 -5.18 7.18
CA HIS A 448 7.73 -6.14 6.10
C HIS A 448 8.56 -5.52 4.97
N PRO A 449 9.87 -5.85 4.85
CA PRO A 449 10.67 -5.42 3.71
C PRO A 449 10.24 -6.16 2.43
N GLY A 450 10.00 -5.41 1.35
CA GLY A 450 9.70 -5.96 0.02
C GLY A 450 8.32 -6.61 -0.11
N THR A 451 7.24 -5.92 0.26
CA THR A 451 5.87 -6.40 0.03
C THR A 451 5.20 -5.68 -1.14
N THR A 452 4.14 -6.27 -1.71
CA THR A 452 3.28 -5.62 -2.72
C THR A 452 1.93 -5.20 -2.15
N ASN A 453 1.64 -5.59 -0.90
CA ASN A 453 0.43 -5.21 -0.17
C ASN A 453 0.69 -5.17 1.34
N GLY A 454 -0.20 -4.52 2.08
CA GLY A 454 -0.07 -4.44 3.53
C GLY A 454 -1.16 -3.59 4.18
N ILE A 455 -1.20 -3.60 5.50
CA ILE A 455 -2.07 -2.75 6.31
C ILE A 455 -1.35 -1.44 6.61
N ILE A 456 -2.08 -0.33 6.55
CA ILE A 456 -1.60 1.00 6.90
C ILE A 456 -2.00 1.27 8.34
N THR A 457 -1.00 1.20 9.22
CA THR A 457 -1.10 1.55 10.63
C THR A 457 -0.66 3.00 10.85
N ALA A 458 -0.92 3.55 12.05
CA ALA A 458 -0.38 4.84 12.45
C ALA A 458 1.16 4.83 12.37
N ASN A 459 1.75 5.81 11.67
CA ASN A 459 3.19 5.91 11.37
C ASN A 459 3.73 4.88 10.37
N CYS A 460 2.86 4.26 9.56
CA CYS A 460 3.29 3.40 8.47
C CYS A 460 4.11 4.22 7.45
N ARG A 461 5.30 3.73 7.09
CA ARG A 461 6.11 4.26 5.99
C ARG A 461 6.22 3.21 4.90
N ILE A 462 6.01 3.63 3.66
CA ILE A 462 6.14 2.81 2.46
C ILE A 462 7.24 3.44 1.59
N SER A 463 8.26 2.66 1.24
CA SER A 463 9.36 3.11 0.36
C SER A 463 9.46 2.21 -0.87
N GLY A 464 9.28 2.76 -2.07
CA GLY A 464 9.54 2.10 -3.36
C GLY A 464 10.93 2.46 -3.90
N GLU A 465 11.22 2.14 -5.16
CA GLU A 465 12.55 2.43 -5.76
C GLU A 465 12.85 3.93 -5.83
N ASN A 466 11.83 4.73 -6.17
CA ASN A 466 11.96 6.16 -6.48
C ASN A 466 11.01 7.05 -5.66
N TYR A 467 10.34 6.50 -4.64
CA TYR A 467 9.46 7.28 -3.78
C TYR A 467 9.44 6.73 -2.37
N ALA A 468 9.14 7.60 -1.41
CA ALA A 468 8.70 7.18 -0.10
C ALA A 468 7.48 8.02 0.31
N LEU A 469 6.61 7.40 1.09
CA LEU A 469 5.48 8.06 1.70
C LEU A 469 5.28 7.55 3.13
N SER A 470 4.76 8.42 3.98
CA SER A 470 4.46 8.09 5.37
C SER A 470 3.05 8.52 5.74
N PHE A 471 2.42 7.75 6.62
CA PHE A 471 1.05 7.94 7.07
C PHE A 471 1.03 8.32 8.55
N GLU A 472 0.33 9.40 8.88
CA GLU A 472 0.16 9.92 10.24
C GLU A 472 -1.33 9.99 10.58
N GLU A 473 -1.73 9.45 11.73
CA GLU A 473 -3.13 9.50 12.21
C GLU A 473 -3.33 10.71 13.14
N ILE A 474 -4.47 11.42 13.02
CA ILE A 474 -4.69 12.76 13.65
C ILE A 474 -6.04 12.92 14.32
#